data_AF-A0A817FGK2-F1
#
_entry.id   AF-A0A817FGK2-F1
#
_cell.length_a   1.000
_cell.length_b   1.000
_cell.length_c   1.000
_cell.angle_alpha   90.00
_cell.angle_beta   90.00
_cell.angle_gamma   90.00
#
_symmetry.space_group_name_H-M   'P 1'
#
loop_
_entity.id
_entity.type
_entity.pdbx_description
1 polymer ?
#
loop_
_entity_poly.entity_id
_entity_poly.type
_entity_poly.pdbx_seq_one_letter_code
_entity_poly.pdbx_strand_id
1 'polypeptide(L)'
;MDNGDKYELPKQIIQSQRSHALVDYKKYCDETGFESLGKSKLYDIIDNIKPAQQRTVAGLDEFVVEGIEAWRSLSNIVDTMPIPQADRKRLFKQVDVAEQYQKIRHSGHCSDDADCITHCTTFGLSDPKCT
;
A
#
# COMPACT_ATOMS: atom_id res chain seq x y z
N MET A 1 1.91 24.61 -1.98
CA MET A 1 1.66 25.40 -0.77
C MET A 1 0.51 24.71 -0.07
N ASP A 2 0.80 24.00 1.02
CA ASP A 2 -0.21 23.38 1.88
C ASP A 2 -0.58 24.40 2.96
N ASN A 3 -1.86 24.78 3.04
CA ASN A 3 -2.33 25.84 3.95
C ASN A 3 -2.52 25.36 5.40
N GLY A 4 -2.19 24.11 5.72
CA GLY A 4 -2.32 23.59 7.08
C GLY A 4 -3.77 23.47 7.56
N ASP A 5 -4.72 23.50 6.63
CA ASP A 5 -6.14 23.36 6.90
C ASP A 5 -6.43 21.92 7.36
N LYS A 6 -6.97 21.78 8.57
CA LYS A 6 -7.45 20.50 9.08
C LYS A 6 -8.77 20.17 8.41
N TYR A 7 -8.73 19.24 7.45
CA TYR A 7 -9.93 18.68 6.87
C TYR A 7 -10.52 17.63 7.82
N GLU A 8 -11.63 17.98 8.48
CA GLU A 8 -12.38 17.02 9.28
C GLU A 8 -13.14 16.06 8.35
N LEU A 9 -12.71 14.80 8.31
CA LEU A 9 -13.44 13.75 7.60
C LEU A 9 -14.76 13.47 8.33
N PRO A 10 -15.90 13.45 7.61
CA PRO A 10 -17.18 13.09 8.19
C PRO A 10 -17.13 11.73 8.89
N LYS A 11 -17.70 11.66 10.10
CA LYS A 11 -17.70 10.44 10.95
C LYS A 11 -18.23 9.20 10.21
N GLN A 12 -19.18 9.37 9.29
CA GLN A 12 -19.76 8.31 8.48
C GLN A 12 -18.73 7.66 7.55
N ILE A 13 -17.79 8.43 7.01
CA ILE A 13 -16.72 7.92 6.13
C ILE A 13 -15.73 7.11 6.96
N ILE A 14 -15.34 7.62 8.13
CA ILE A 14 -14.46 6.91 9.07
C ILE A 14 -15.10 5.59 9.51
N GLN A 15 -16.39 5.61 9.83
CA GLN A 15 -17.12 4.42 10.24
C GLN A 15 -17.26 3.38 9.11
N SER A 16 -17.47 3.83 7.88
CA SER A 16 -17.47 2.95 6.70
C SER A 16 -16.11 2.27 6.48
N GLN A 17 -15.01 3.02 6.58
CA GLN A 17 -13.65 2.47 6.47
C GLN A 17 -13.35 1.43 7.57
N ARG A 18 -13.78 1.71 8.81
CA ARG A 18 -13.70 0.77 9.93
C ARG A 18 -14.46 -0.53 9.67
N SER A 19 -15.67 -0.44 9.12
CA SER A 19 -16.46 -1.61 8.74
C SER A 19 -15.81 -2.42 7.60
N HIS A 20 -15.19 -1.75 6.63
CA HIS A 20 -14.47 -2.43 5.54
C HIS A 20 -13.25 -3.18 6.07
N ALA A 21 -12.45 -2.57 6.95
CA ALA A 21 -11.30 -3.22 7.58
C ALA A 21 -11.68 -4.52 8.32
N LEU A 22 -12.87 -4.59 8.94
CA LEU A 22 -13.38 -5.82 9.56
C LEU A 22 -13.73 -6.90 8.56
N VAL A 23 -14.34 -6.52 7.44
CA VAL A 23 -14.70 -7.45 6.38
C VAL A 23 -13.44 -8.04 5.76
N ASP A 24 -12.44 -7.20 5.49
CA ASP A 24 -11.15 -7.62 4.93
C ASP A 24 -10.37 -8.52 5.91
N TYR A 25 -10.33 -8.17 7.20
CA TYR A 25 -9.72 -9.01 8.23
C TYR A 25 -10.38 -10.40 8.30
N LYS A 26 -11.72 -10.43 8.25
CA LYS A 26 -12.44 -11.70 8.32
C LYS A 26 -12.18 -12.56 7.08
N LYS A 27 -12.18 -11.93 5.91
CA LYS A 27 -11.85 -12.61 4.65
C LYS A 27 -10.44 -13.19 4.69
N TYR A 28 -9.47 -12.44 5.21
CA TYR A 28 -8.11 -12.93 5.44
C TYR A 28 -8.09 -14.16 6.37
N CYS A 29 -8.84 -14.14 7.48
CA CYS A 29 -8.92 -15.28 8.40
C CYS A 29 -9.50 -16.53 7.72
N ASP A 30 -10.57 -16.36 6.94
CA ASP A 30 -11.22 -17.43 6.19
C ASP A 30 -10.27 -18.03 5.12
N GLU A 31 -9.48 -17.19 4.45
CA GLU A 31 -8.53 -17.59 3.39
C GLU A 31 -7.27 -18.27 3.95
N THR A 32 -6.83 -17.90 5.15
CA THR A 32 -5.58 -18.39 5.76
C THR A 32 -5.79 -19.51 6.78
N GLY A 33 -7.04 -19.81 7.14
CA GLY A 33 -7.37 -20.73 8.24
C GLY A 33 -7.02 -20.17 9.62
N PHE A 34 -6.74 -18.86 9.72
CA PHE A 34 -6.43 -18.20 10.97
C PHE A 34 -7.69 -18.07 11.84
N GLU A 35 -7.58 -18.39 13.13
CA GLU A 35 -8.71 -18.30 14.04
C GLU A 35 -9.08 -16.83 14.29
N SER A 36 -10.21 -16.40 13.73
CA SER A 36 -10.66 -15.02 13.87
C SER A 36 -11.02 -14.70 15.32
N LEU A 37 -10.62 -13.51 15.79
CA LEU A 37 -11.14 -12.97 17.04
C LEU A 37 -12.67 -12.80 16.95
N GLY A 38 -13.37 -12.99 18.07
CA GLY A 38 -14.81 -12.78 18.14
C GLY A 38 -15.21 -11.35 17.74
N LYS A 39 -16.35 -11.19 17.07
CA LYS A 39 -16.82 -9.90 16.52
C LYS A 39 -16.68 -8.73 17.50
N SER A 40 -17.10 -8.91 18.75
CA SER A 40 -17.01 -7.85 19.77
C SER A 40 -15.58 -7.38 20.02
N LYS A 41 -14.60 -8.31 20.10
CA LYS A 41 -13.18 -7.95 20.29
C LYS A 41 -12.61 -7.20 19.10
N LEU A 42 -13.06 -7.51 17.88
CA LEU A 42 -12.64 -6.80 16.68
C LEU A 42 -13.19 -5.36 16.63
N TYR A 43 -14.45 -5.17 17.02
CA TYR A 43 -15.03 -3.83 17.19
C TYR A 43 -14.31 -3.06 18.29
N ASP A 44 -14.01 -3.69 19.42
CA ASP A 44 -13.26 -3.05 20.51
C ASP A 44 -11.86 -2.61 20.05
N ILE A 45 -11.13 -3.44 19.31
CA ILE A 45 -9.81 -3.06 18.76
C ILE A 45 -9.96 -1.84 17.85
N ILE A 46 -10.92 -1.85 16.93
CA ILE A 46 -11.14 -0.77 15.96
C ILE A 46 -11.65 0.52 16.59
N ASP A 47 -12.50 0.43 17.60
CA ASP A 47 -12.99 1.60 18.32
C ASP A 47 -11.90 2.21 19.22
N ASN A 48 -10.96 1.39 19.69
CA ASN A 48 -9.75 1.82 20.39
C ASN A 48 -8.60 2.22 19.46
N ILE A 49 -8.71 2.00 18.14
CA ILE A 49 -7.94 2.75 17.15
C ILE A 49 -8.45 4.18 17.24
N LYS A 50 -7.79 4.96 18.11
CA LYS A 50 -7.88 6.41 18.08
C LYS A 50 -7.69 6.80 16.62
N PRO A 51 -8.42 7.81 16.10
CA PRO A 51 -7.93 8.52 14.96
C PRO A 51 -6.57 9.03 15.43
N ALA A 52 -5.50 8.29 15.14
CA ALA A 52 -4.18 8.84 15.09
C ALA A 52 -4.44 10.06 14.24
N GLN A 53 -4.25 11.24 14.84
CA GLN A 53 -4.26 12.48 14.09
C GLN A 53 -3.51 12.10 12.82
N GLN A 54 -4.19 12.13 11.67
CA GLN A 54 -3.51 12.15 10.40
C GLN A 54 -2.70 13.43 10.49
N ARG A 55 -1.55 13.37 11.16
CA ARG A 55 -0.38 14.11 10.75
C ARG A 55 -0.26 13.59 9.34
N THR A 56 -0.72 14.40 8.39
CA THR A 56 -0.39 14.27 6.98
C THR A 56 1.05 13.82 7.00
N VAL A 57 1.29 12.54 6.66
CA VAL A 57 2.62 11.98 6.74
C VAL A 57 3.25 12.55 5.49
N ALA A 58 3.72 13.79 5.60
CA ALA A 58 4.00 14.63 4.45
C ALA A 58 5.06 14.02 3.52
N GLY A 59 5.81 13.00 3.98
CA GLY A 59 6.70 12.18 3.15
C GLY A 59 6.15 10.82 2.71
N LEU A 60 5.12 10.25 3.36
CA LEU A 60 4.50 8.99 2.90
C LEU A 60 3.62 9.26 1.68
N ASP A 61 2.86 10.37 1.70
CA ASP A 61 2.06 10.78 0.56
C ASP A 61 2.96 11.16 -0.63
N GLU A 62 4.09 11.83 -0.39
CA GLU A 62 5.07 12.18 -1.43
C GLU A 62 5.70 10.92 -2.06
N PHE A 63 6.12 9.94 -1.25
CA PHE A 63 6.65 8.67 -1.75
C PHE A 63 5.61 7.84 -2.51
N VAL A 64 4.36 7.84 -2.06
CA VAL A 64 3.25 7.17 -2.76
C VAL A 64 2.96 7.85 -4.10
N VAL A 65 2.98 9.18 -4.15
CA VAL A 65 2.83 9.95 -5.39
C VAL A 65 3.96 9.66 -6.36
N GLU A 66 5.22 9.71 -5.91
CA GLU A 66 6.39 9.35 -6.72
C GLU A 66 6.30 7.92 -7.26
N GLY A 67 5.87 6.97 -6.43
CA GLY A 67 5.64 5.58 -6.85
C GLY A 67 4.57 5.46 -7.94
N ILE A 68 3.45 6.17 -7.82
CA ILE A 68 2.41 6.21 -8.84
C ILE A 68 2.92 6.84 -10.14
N GLU A 69 3.69 7.92 -10.04
CA GLU A 69 4.29 8.59 -11.20
C GLU A 69 5.33 7.73 -11.92
N ALA A 70 6.10 6.93 -11.18
CA ALA A 70 7.05 5.97 -11.75
C ALA A 70 6.32 4.90 -12.59
N TRP A 71 5.23 4.31 -12.08
CA TRP A 71 4.43 3.33 -12.83
C TRP A 71 3.74 3.93 -14.06
N ARG A 72 3.26 5.17 -13.96
CA ARG A 72 2.74 5.92 -15.12
C ARG A 72 3.82 6.17 -16.16
N SER A 73 5.03 6.53 -15.72
CA SER A 73 6.17 6.74 -16.62
C SER A 73 6.57 5.46 -17.34
N LEU A 74 6.61 4.32 -16.63
CA LEU A 74 6.85 3.00 -17.25
C LEU A 74 5.78 2.65 -18.29
N SER A 75 4.51 2.92 -17.98
CA SER A 75 3.40 2.72 -18.91
C SER A 75 3.55 3.58 -20.18
N ASN A 76 3.94 4.86 -20.02
CA ASN A 76 4.18 5.77 -21.14
C ASN A 76 5.38 5.33 -22.00
N ILE A 77 6.43 4.80 -21.38
CA ILE A 77 7.57 4.22 -22.12
C ILE A 77 7.09 3.03 -22.96
N VAL A 78 6.33 2.10 -22.38
CA VAL A 78 5.75 0.97 -23.13
C VAL A 78 4.84 1.45 -24.27
N ASP A 79 4.13 2.55 -24.10
CA ASP A 79 3.27 3.13 -25.14
C ASP A 79 4.06 3.77 -26.29
N THR A 80 5.22 4.35 -26.01
CA THR A 80 6.04 5.04 -27.01
C THR A 80 7.05 4.13 -27.72
N MET A 81 7.27 2.92 -27.21
CA MET A 81 8.20 1.96 -27.81
C MET A 81 7.80 1.55 -29.24
N PRO A 82 8.76 1.47 -30.19
CA PRO A 82 8.50 1.02 -31.56
C PRO A 82 8.49 -0.52 -31.63
N ILE A 83 7.54 -1.13 -30.93
CA ILE A 83 7.40 -2.59 -30.81
C ILE A 83 6.07 -3.10 -31.39
N PRO A 84 6.01 -4.38 -31.79
CA PRO A 84 4.76 -5.02 -32.21
C PRO A 84 3.67 -4.91 -31.15
N GLN A 85 2.41 -4.79 -31.59
CA GLN A 85 1.27 -4.61 -30.68
C GLN A 85 1.10 -5.79 -29.71
N ALA A 86 1.48 -7.01 -30.11
CA ALA A 86 1.45 -8.18 -29.24
C ALA A 86 2.44 -8.04 -28.07
N ASP A 87 3.66 -7.58 -28.34
CA ASP A 87 4.68 -7.33 -27.32
C ASP A 87 4.28 -6.18 -26.41
N ARG A 88 3.70 -5.11 -26.97
CA ARG A 88 3.17 -3.98 -26.20
C ARG A 88 2.10 -4.42 -25.20
N LYS A 89 1.12 -5.23 -25.65
CA LYS A 89 0.08 -5.79 -24.77
C LYS A 89 0.67 -6.66 -23.67
N ARG A 90 1.69 -7.48 -23.98
CA ARG A 90 2.38 -8.29 -22.97
C ARG A 90 3.06 -7.42 -21.92
N LEU A 91 3.79 -6.39 -22.36
CA LEU A 91 4.49 -5.48 -21.46
C LEU A 91 3.54 -4.69 -20.57
N PHE A 92 2.44 -4.16 -21.11
CA PHE A 92 1.41 -3.50 -20.28
C PHE A 92 0.85 -4.44 -19.20
N LYS A 93 0.57 -5.70 -19.55
CA LYS A 93 0.12 -6.69 -18.57
C LYS A 93 1.19 -6.96 -17.50
N GLN A 94 2.47 -7.00 -17.86
CA GLN A 94 3.54 -7.19 -16.90
C GLN A 94 3.70 -5.98 -15.96
N VAL A 95 3.58 -4.76 -16.48
CA VAL A 95 3.61 -3.52 -15.70
C VAL A 95 2.44 -3.50 -14.70
N ASP A 96 1.23 -3.80 -15.16
CA ASP A 96 0.03 -3.85 -14.29
C ASP A 96 0.18 -4.91 -13.19
N VAL A 97 0.62 -6.12 -13.52
CA VAL A 97 0.85 -7.18 -12.52
C VAL A 97 1.91 -6.76 -11.50
N ALA A 98 2.99 -6.12 -11.93
CA ALA A 98 4.05 -5.66 -11.04
C ALA A 98 3.58 -4.51 -10.12
N GLU A 99 2.82 -3.57 -10.65
CA GLU A 99 2.20 -2.48 -9.88
C GLU A 99 1.24 -3.04 -8.81
N GLN A 100 0.38 -3.99 -9.19
CA GLN A 100 -0.54 -4.64 -8.25
C GLN A 100 0.21 -5.45 -7.18
N TYR A 101 1.28 -6.14 -7.56
CA TYR A 101 2.13 -6.85 -6.61
C TYR A 101 2.73 -5.88 -5.59
N GLN A 102 3.29 -4.75 -6.04
CA GLN A 102 3.87 -3.75 -5.15
C GLN A 102 2.83 -3.18 -4.18
N LYS A 103 1.62 -2.88 -4.67
CA LYS A 103 0.55 -2.30 -3.86
C LYS A 103 -0.01 -3.25 -2.79
N ILE A 104 -0.11 -4.53 -3.10
CA ILE A 104 -0.93 -5.47 -2.31
C ILE A 104 -0.07 -6.48 -1.53
N ARG A 105 1.07 -6.89 -2.08
CA ARG A 105 1.81 -8.07 -1.58
C ARG A 105 3.23 -7.78 -1.15
N HIS A 106 3.88 -6.76 -1.72
CA HIS A 106 5.29 -6.47 -1.44
C HIS A 106 5.57 -6.22 0.04
N SER A 107 4.74 -5.42 0.72
CA SER A 107 4.89 -5.16 2.16
C SER A 107 4.80 -6.42 3.03
N GLY A 108 3.97 -7.40 2.64
CA GLY A 108 3.84 -8.67 3.35
C GLY A 108 4.97 -9.67 3.08
N HIS A 109 5.84 -9.39 2.09
CA HIS A 109 7.02 -10.17 1.78
C HIS A 109 8.32 -9.49 2.25
N CYS A 110 8.21 -8.30 2.85
CA CYS A 110 9.34 -7.58 3.41
C CYS A 110 9.57 -8.02 4.86
N SER A 111 10.80 -8.38 5.20
CA SER A 111 11.18 -8.79 6.56
C SER A 111 12.63 -8.45 6.88
N ASP A 112 12.98 -8.38 8.17
CA ASP A 112 14.34 -8.03 8.59
C ASP A 112 15.36 -9.13 8.27
N ASP A 113 14.88 -10.37 8.14
CA ASP A 113 15.64 -11.59 7.84
C ASP A 113 15.61 -11.98 6.35
N ALA A 114 15.06 -11.14 5.48
CA ALA A 114 15.04 -11.44 4.05
C ALA A 114 16.46 -11.42 3.46
N ASP A 115 16.83 -12.53 2.80
CA ASP A 115 18.11 -12.67 2.08
C ASP A 115 18.18 -11.81 0.80
N CYS A 116 17.08 -11.12 0.46
CA CYS A 116 16.97 -10.29 -0.72
C CYS A 116 16.95 -8.81 -0.34
N ILE A 117 17.86 -8.03 -0.92
CA ILE A 117 17.99 -6.58 -0.73
C ILE A 117 16.66 -5.84 -0.91
N THR A 118 15.82 -6.25 -1.87
CA THR A 118 14.55 -5.58 -2.18
C THR A 118 13.39 -5.97 -1.26
N HIS A 119 13.61 -6.92 -0.35
CA HIS A 119 12.65 -7.41 0.62
C HIS A 119 13.19 -7.30 2.07
N CYS A 120 14.46 -6.94 2.25
CA CYS A 120 15.04 -6.68 3.57
C CYS A 120 14.61 -5.30 4.06
N THR A 121 13.76 -5.24 5.08
CA THR A 121 13.29 -3.98 5.69
C THR A 121 14.44 -3.19 6.32
N THR A 122 15.38 -3.88 6.99
CA THR A 122 16.59 -3.27 7.55
C THR A 122 17.42 -2.55 6.48
N PHE A 123 17.61 -3.18 5.33
CA PHE A 123 18.38 -2.58 4.23
C PHE A 123 17.57 -1.48 3.52
N GLY A 124 16.32 -1.75 3.18
CA GLY A 124 15.46 -0.81 2.45
C GLY A 124 15.19 0.49 3.20
N LEU A 125 15.26 0.47 4.53
CA LEU A 125 15.10 1.64 5.40
C LEU A 125 16.44 2.23 5.89
N SER A 126 17.58 1.63 5.51
CA SER A 126 18.89 2.15 5.90
C SER A 126 19.19 3.44 5.16
N ASP A 127 19.66 4.47 5.87
CA ASP A 127 20.05 5.74 5.26
C ASP A 127 21.37 5.54 4.51
N PRO A 128 21.43 5.76 3.18
CA PRO A 128 22.67 5.61 2.41
C PRO A 128 23.76 6.60 2.82
N LYS A 129 23.48 7.60 3.68
CA LYS A 129 24.46 8.60 4.15
C LYS A 129 25.28 8.20 5.38
N CYS A 130 25.14 6.99 5.90
CA CYS A 130 26.00 6.49 6.98
C CYS A 130 27.31 5.86 6.45
N THR A 131 28.19 6.69 5.89
CA THR A 131 29.65 6.45 5.78
C THR A 131 30.39 7.76 5.88
#